data_AF-A0AA38ULK1-F1
#
_entry.id   AF-A0AA38ULK1-F1
#
_cell.length_a   1.000
_cell.length_b   1.000
_cell.length_c   1.000
_cell.angle_alpha   90.00
_cell.angle_beta   90.00
_cell.angle_gamma   90.00
#
_symmetry.space_group_name_H-M   'P 1'
#
loop_
_entity.id
_entity.type
_entity.pdbx_description
1 polymer ?
#
loop_
_entity_poly.entity_id
_entity_poly.type
_entity_poly.pdbx_seq_one_letter_code
_entity_poly.pdbx_strand_id
1 'polypeptide(L)'
;DELPQAQPAVVAGPVQEGSPRTAVCRVTLIVRDQLRTAANSFGLLRHYLHRPSYDPNAVVPIDELCNRRKRFDIPAGDTSVNAKANEHQAPWPFANMSTWRLMTWASSGGQTKSKAETTQLVNDVLLQDDFNPADLNGFNAHTENIQLDRSQISSLTLPKFQESAVTIQVPSGEREIGSQDFCIPGLQYR
;
A
#
# COMPACT_ATOMS: atom_id res chain seq x y z
N ASP A 1 6.18 -95.43 62.48
CA ASP A 1 5.05 -94.81 61.76
C ASP A 1 4.83 -93.40 62.27
N GLU A 2 4.49 -92.48 61.36
CA GLU A 2 4.11 -91.07 61.56
C GLU A 2 3.26 -90.86 62.84
N LEU A 3 3.32 -89.76 63.59
CA LEU A 3 3.61 -88.34 63.35
C LEU A 3 3.90 -87.69 64.73
N PRO A 4 4.55 -86.53 64.81
CA PRO A 4 3.88 -85.39 65.46
C PRO A 4 4.30 -84.05 64.78
N GLN A 5 3.65 -82.89 64.88
CA GLN A 5 2.61 -82.36 65.77
C GLN A 5 2.06 -81.09 65.08
N ALA A 6 0.79 -80.76 65.33
CA ALA A 6 0.27 -79.41 65.06
C ALA A 6 0.22 -78.58 66.35
N GLN A 7 0.14 -77.25 66.15
CA GLN A 7 -0.44 -76.18 66.99
C GLN A 7 0.57 -75.17 67.60
N PRO A 8 0.20 -73.88 67.81
CA PRO A 8 -1.18 -73.37 67.91
C PRO A 8 -1.53 -72.10 67.10
N ALA A 9 -2.83 -71.88 66.96
CA ALA A 9 -3.43 -70.60 66.58
C ALA A 9 -3.19 -69.56 67.69
N VAL A 10 -2.69 -68.38 67.30
CA VAL A 10 -2.59 -67.21 68.18
C VAL A 10 -3.52 -66.12 67.64
N VAL A 11 -4.62 -65.95 68.38
CA VAL A 11 -5.28 -64.71 68.82
C VAL A 11 -5.33 -63.51 67.85
N ALA A 12 -6.56 -63.11 67.55
CA ALA A 12 -6.92 -61.85 66.92
C ALA A 12 -6.44 -60.62 67.74
N GLY A 13 -5.82 -59.67 67.04
CA GLY A 13 -5.48 -58.32 67.48
C GLY A 13 -5.55 -57.36 66.28
N PRO A 14 -5.71 -56.05 66.48
CA PRO A 14 -6.58 -55.21 65.66
C PRO A 14 -5.98 -54.80 64.31
N VAL A 15 -6.91 -54.51 63.40
CA VAL A 15 -6.77 -53.72 62.17
C VAL A 15 -5.64 -52.69 62.28
N GLN A 16 -4.60 -52.85 61.44
CA GLN A 16 -3.70 -51.76 61.09
C GLN A 16 -3.88 -51.42 59.62
N GLU A 17 -4.51 -50.26 59.43
CA GLU A 17 -4.60 -49.51 58.20
C GLU A 17 -3.22 -49.21 57.61
N GLY A 18 -3.20 -49.08 56.28
CA GLY A 18 -2.21 -48.24 55.61
C GLY A 18 -0.93 -48.93 55.17
N SER A 19 -1.05 -49.95 54.30
CA SER A 19 0.01 -50.17 53.31
C SER A 19 0.22 -48.85 52.55
N PRO A 20 1.45 -48.28 52.50
CA PRO A 20 1.71 -47.16 51.62
C PRO A 20 1.64 -47.72 50.21
N ARG A 21 0.47 -47.61 49.58
CA ARG A 21 0.34 -47.77 48.14
C ARG A 21 1.38 -46.84 47.56
N THR A 22 2.45 -47.40 46.99
CA THR A 22 3.43 -46.64 46.23
C THR A 22 2.65 -45.91 45.16
N ALA A 23 2.31 -44.65 45.43
CA ALA A 23 1.51 -43.84 44.56
C ALA A 23 2.40 -43.59 43.35
N VAL A 24 2.17 -44.35 42.27
CA VAL A 24 2.83 -44.10 40.99
C VAL A 24 2.45 -42.69 40.60
N CYS A 25 3.39 -41.76 40.77
CA CYS A 25 3.19 -40.37 40.44
C CYS A 25 3.13 -40.30 38.91
N ARG A 26 1.92 -40.16 38.36
CA ARG A 26 1.73 -39.96 36.91
C ARG A 26 2.20 -38.55 36.58
N VAL A 27 3.43 -38.45 36.06
CA VAL A 27 3.94 -37.21 35.49
C VAL A 27 3.37 -37.07 34.08
N THR A 28 2.43 -36.14 33.90
CA THR A 28 1.98 -35.75 32.55
C THR A 28 2.91 -34.66 32.03
N LEU A 29 3.86 -35.05 31.16
CA LEU A 29 4.71 -34.09 30.47
C LEU A 29 3.90 -33.42 29.34
N ILE A 30 3.43 -32.20 29.56
CA ILE A 30 2.82 -31.39 28.49
C ILE A 30 3.96 -30.72 27.71
N VAL A 31 4.42 -31.36 26.63
CA VAL A 31 5.40 -30.76 25.73
C VAL A 31 4.72 -29.66 24.91
N ARG A 32 5.01 -28.41 25.23
CA ARG A 32 4.58 -27.25 24.43
C ARG A 32 5.64 -26.99 23.37
N ASP A 33 5.41 -27.51 22.17
CA ASP A 33 6.29 -27.34 21.00
C ASP A 33 6.10 -25.95 20.34
N GLN A 34 6.28 -24.89 21.14
CA GLN A 34 6.19 -23.53 20.65
C GLN A 34 7.44 -23.20 19.85
N LEU A 35 7.26 -22.81 18.59
CA LEU A 35 8.35 -22.42 17.70
C LEU A 35 8.32 -20.91 17.50
N ARG A 36 9.43 -20.23 17.82
CA ARG A 36 9.62 -18.81 17.51
C ARG A 36 10.83 -18.63 16.61
N THR A 37 10.67 -17.93 15.48
CA THR A 37 11.78 -17.63 14.58
C THR A 37 12.58 -16.42 15.09
N ALA A 38 13.83 -16.29 14.63
CA ALA A 38 14.56 -15.03 14.76
C ALA A 38 13.85 -13.91 13.98
N ALA A 39 14.04 -12.67 14.41
CA ALA A 39 13.57 -11.50 13.68
C ALA A 39 14.44 -11.28 12.43
N ASN A 40 13.81 -10.97 11.29
CA ASN A 40 14.54 -10.57 10.08
C ASN A 40 15.03 -9.10 10.19
N SER A 41 15.67 -8.59 9.14
CA SER A 41 16.15 -7.20 9.05
C SER A 41 15.05 -6.13 9.20
N PHE A 42 13.78 -6.52 9.05
CA PHE A 42 12.61 -5.64 9.22
C PHE A 42 11.97 -5.78 10.62
N GLY A 43 12.57 -6.57 11.52
CA GLY A 43 12.03 -6.81 12.86
C GLY A 43 10.84 -7.78 12.91
N LEU A 44 10.53 -8.47 11.81
CA LEU A 44 9.42 -9.43 11.74
C LEU A 44 9.86 -10.80 12.25
N LEU A 45 9.09 -11.38 13.16
CA LEU A 45 9.27 -12.73 13.69
C LEU A 45 7.95 -13.49 13.66
N ARG A 46 8.03 -14.82 13.63
CA ARG A 46 6.86 -15.72 13.64
C ARG A 46 6.84 -16.51 14.93
N HIS A 47 5.66 -16.60 15.54
CA HIS A 47 5.43 -17.39 16.75
C HIS A 47 4.32 -18.39 16.48
N TYR A 48 4.65 -19.68 16.60
CA TYR A 48 3.73 -20.77 16.36
C TYR A 48 3.50 -21.53 17.66
N LEU A 49 2.24 -21.91 17.90
CA LEU A 49 1.86 -22.70 19.08
C LEU A 49 2.34 -24.16 18.98
N HIS A 50 2.57 -24.65 17.75
CA HIS A 50 3.09 -25.97 17.41
C HIS A 50 4.06 -25.85 16.23
N ARG A 51 5.00 -26.79 16.07
CA ARG A 51 5.85 -26.82 14.87
C ARG A 51 5.00 -26.97 13.61
N PRO A 52 5.05 -26.01 12.69
CA PRO A 52 4.21 -26.05 11.49
C PRO A 52 4.75 -27.12 10.53
N SER A 53 3.87 -28.02 10.08
CA SER A 53 4.14 -28.98 9.00
C SER A 53 4.01 -28.36 7.60
N TYR A 54 3.52 -27.12 7.53
CA TYR A 54 3.16 -26.40 6.31
C TYR A 54 3.44 -24.91 6.47
N ASP A 55 3.85 -24.20 5.42
CA ASP A 55 4.00 -22.74 5.45
C ASP A 55 2.63 -22.07 5.33
N PRO A 56 2.09 -21.46 6.40
CA PRO A 56 0.76 -20.86 6.37
C PRO A 56 0.66 -19.67 5.41
N ASN A 57 1.78 -19.09 4.94
CA ASN A 57 1.77 -17.95 4.03
C ASN A 57 1.73 -18.36 2.55
N ALA A 58 1.86 -19.65 2.23
CA ALA A 58 1.94 -20.11 0.85
C ALA A 58 0.62 -20.01 0.08
N VAL A 59 -0.52 -19.90 0.78
CA VAL A 59 -1.87 -19.90 0.17
C VAL A 59 -2.73 -18.74 0.63
N VAL A 60 -2.18 -17.73 1.31
CA VAL A 60 -3.00 -16.59 1.76
C VAL A 60 -3.21 -15.65 0.56
N PRO A 61 -4.44 -15.53 0.02
CA PRO A 61 -4.71 -14.57 -1.05
C PRO A 61 -4.50 -13.14 -0.52
N ILE A 62 -4.12 -12.23 -1.41
CA ILE A 62 -3.74 -10.86 -1.06
C ILE A 62 -4.87 -10.10 -0.34
N ASP A 63 -6.12 -10.46 -0.64
CA ASP A 63 -7.31 -9.89 -0.02
C ASP A 63 -7.45 -10.25 1.47
N GLU A 64 -6.90 -11.39 1.90
CA GLU A 64 -6.90 -11.83 3.32
C GLU A 64 -5.71 -11.26 4.11
N LEU A 65 -4.64 -10.86 3.44
CA LEU A 65 -3.52 -10.15 4.07
C LEU A 65 -3.92 -8.72 4.48
N CYS A 66 -4.93 -8.15 3.82
CA CYS A 66 -5.51 -6.87 4.17
C CYS A 66 -6.40 -7.00 5.42
N ASN A 67 -5.79 -6.94 6.60
CA ASN A 67 -6.52 -6.90 7.87
C ASN A 67 -7.17 -5.51 8.10
N ARG A 68 -8.01 -5.03 7.17
CA ARG A 68 -8.93 -3.92 7.42
C ARG A 68 -10.04 -4.47 8.31
N ARG A 69 -9.76 -4.52 9.61
CA ARG A 69 -10.61 -5.02 10.70
C ARG A 69 -12.11 -5.01 10.37
N LYS A 70 -12.64 -6.10 9.81
CA LYS A 70 -14.08 -6.41 9.78
C LYS A 70 -14.43 -7.22 11.04
N ARG A 71 -14.07 -6.71 12.22
CA ARG A 71 -14.34 -7.37 13.52
C ARG A 71 -14.88 -6.39 14.55
N PHE A 72 -15.77 -5.52 14.12
CA PHE A 72 -16.65 -4.76 15.01
C PHE A 72 -17.98 -4.56 14.27
N ASP A 73 -18.82 -5.60 14.25
CA ASP A 73 -20.26 -5.40 14.18
C ASP A 73 -20.67 -4.80 15.53
N ILE A 74 -20.66 -3.47 15.60
CA ILE A 74 -21.26 -2.72 16.71
C ILE A 74 -22.72 -2.48 16.31
N PRO A 75 -23.72 -2.87 17.13
CA PRO A 75 -25.11 -2.55 16.85
C PRO A 75 -25.25 -1.03 16.78
N ALA A 76 -26.04 -0.54 15.82
CA ALA A 76 -26.39 0.87 15.71
C ALA A 76 -26.86 1.41 17.07
N GLY A 77 -25.98 2.17 17.72
CA GLY A 77 -26.16 2.65 19.08
C GLY A 77 -24.96 3.49 19.47
N ASP A 78 -25.13 4.80 19.31
CA ASP A 78 -24.29 5.90 19.80
C ASP A 78 -23.06 5.50 20.62
N THR A 79 -21.93 5.36 19.93
CA THR A 79 -20.65 5.71 20.53
C THR A 79 -19.83 6.39 19.45
N SER A 80 -20.07 7.69 19.35
CA SER A 80 -19.09 8.66 18.84
C SER A 80 -17.79 8.45 19.60
N VAL A 81 -16.93 7.55 19.09
CA VAL A 81 -15.50 7.65 19.31
C VAL A 81 -15.10 8.94 18.64
N ASN A 82 -15.07 9.98 19.47
CA ASN A 82 -14.45 11.26 19.21
C ASN A 82 -12.94 11.03 19.07
N ALA A 83 -12.55 10.31 18.02
CA ALA A 83 -11.26 10.51 17.40
C ALA A 83 -11.38 11.89 16.76
N LYS A 84 -11.08 12.93 17.56
CA LYS A 84 -10.41 14.10 17.03
C LYS A 84 -9.09 13.58 16.47
N ALA A 85 -9.15 12.94 15.31
CA ALA A 85 -8.00 12.81 14.44
C ALA A 85 -7.50 14.24 14.35
N ASN A 86 -6.31 14.47 14.88
CA ASN A 86 -5.71 15.78 14.82
C ASN A 86 -5.58 16.07 13.32
N GLU A 87 -6.50 16.85 12.74
CA GLU A 87 -6.65 17.03 11.28
C GLU A 87 -5.39 17.66 10.66
N HIS A 88 -4.44 18.04 11.52
CA HIS A 88 -3.16 18.66 11.20
C HIS A 88 -1.95 17.71 11.30
N GLN A 89 -2.09 16.45 11.73
CA GLN A 89 -0.95 15.55 11.81
C GLN A 89 -0.74 14.78 10.51
N ALA A 90 0.40 15.01 9.89
CA ALA A 90 0.78 14.34 8.65
C ALA A 90 0.84 12.82 8.82
N PRO A 91 0.33 12.05 7.84
CA PRO A 91 0.54 10.62 7.85
C PRO A 91 2.03 10.32 7.70
N TRP A 92 2.51 9.38 8.50
CA TRP A 92 3.86 8.86 8.40
C TRP A 92 4.12 8.37 6.95
N PRO A 93 5.30 8.61 6.35
CA PRO A 93 6.57 9.09 6.91
C PRO A 93 6.79 10.61 6.85
N PHE A 94 5.77 11.40 6.51
CA PHE A 94 5.95 12.82 6.24
C PHE A 94 5.96 13.65 7.52
N ALA A 95 6.84 14.66 7.59
CA ALA A 95 7.04 15.48 8.77
C ALA A 95 5.92 16.52 9.00
N ASN A 96 5.25 16.96 7.93
CA ASN A 96 4.19 17.96 7.99
C ASN A 96 3.15 17.74 6.87
N MET A 97 1.96 18.33 7.04
CA MET A 97 0.86 18.13 6.09
C MET A 97 1.13 18.75 4.72
N SER A 98 1.90 19.83 4.65
CA SER A 98 2.25 20.50 3.40
C SER A 98 3.10 19.58 2.51
N THR A 99 4.14 18.96 3.07
CA THR A 99 4.98 17.97 2.39
C THR A 99 4.16 16.75 1.97
N TRP A 100 3.26 16.27 2.84
CA TRP A 100 2.39 15.15 2.47
C TRP A 100 1.47 15.50 1.30
N ARG A 101 0.80 16.66 1.33
CA ARG A 101 -0.10 17.13 0.26
C ARG A 101 0.66 17.32 -1.05
N LEU A 102 1.83 17.95 -0.99
CA LEU A 102 2.69 18.15 -2.16
C LEU A 102 3.14 16.82 -2.76
N MET A 103 3.62 15.88 -1.94
CA MET A 103 4.09 14.57 -2.41
C MET A 103 2.95 13.69 -2.92
N THR A 104 1.77 13.77 -2.29
CA THR A 104 0.56 13.08 -2.76
C THR A 104 0.12 13.63 -4.11
N TRP A 105 0.10 14.96 -4.28
CA TRP A 105 -0.18 15.60 -5.57
C TRP A 105 0.85 15.21 -6.64
N ALA A 106 2.14 15.27 -6.33
CA ALA A 106 3.22 14.91 -7.25
C ALA A 106 3.08 13.44 -7.70
N SER A 107 2.63 12.55 -6.81
CA SER A 107 2.41 11.13 -7.11
C SER A 107 1.09 10.85 -7.84
N SER A 108 0.12 11.77 -7.81
CA SER A 108 -1.20 11.57 -8.43
C SER A 108 -1.21 11.74 -9.95
N GLY A 109 -0.23 12.46 -10.49
CA GLY A 109 -0.21 12.90 -11.88
C GLY A 109 0.69 12.09 -12.81
N GLY A 110 0.62 10.76 -12.82
CA GLY A 110 1.34 9.90 -13.77
C GLY A 110 2.87 10.11 -13.83
N GLN A 111 3.54 9.52 -14.82
CA GLN A 111 5.01 9.66 -15.02
C GLN A 111 5.43 11.05 -15.55
N THR A 112 4.51 12.00 -15.67
CA THR A 112 4.79 13.31 -16.28
C THR A 112 5.36 14.33 -15.32
N LYS A 113 5.39 14.05 -14.01
CA LYS A 113 5.93 14.97 -12.99
C LYS A 113 7.25 14.44 -12.46
N SER A 114 8.32 15.17 -12.71
CA SER A 114 9.62 14.84 -12.12
C SER A 114 9.70 15.31 -10.68
N LYS A 115 10.50 14.58 -9.87
CA LYS A 115 10.89 15.02 -8.53
C LYS A 115 11.63 16.35 -8.58
N ALA A 116 12.42 16.58 -9.63
CA ALA A 116 13.15 17.83 -9.82
C ALA A 116 12.20 19.01 -10.04
N GLU A 117 11.19 18.86 -10.89
CA GLU A 117 10.17 19.88 -11.15
C GLU A 117 9.32 20.16 -9.91
N THR A 118 9.03 19.14 -9.10
CA THR A 118 8.31 19.32 -7.82
C THR A 118 9.11 20.17 -6.85
N THR A 119 10.42 19.96 -6.74
CA THR A 119 11.31 20.81 -5.94
C THR A 119 11.39 22.23 -6.50
N GLN A 120 11.44 22.36 -7.83
CA GLN A 120 11.46 23.66 -8.49
C GLN A 120 10.18 24.46 -8.20
N LEU A 121 9.00 23.83 -8.23
CA LEU A 121 7.74 24.48 -7.85
C LEU A 121 7.79 25.08 -6.44
N VAL A 122 8.40 24.39 -5.48
CA VAL A 122 8.50 24.90 -4.11
C VAL A 122 9.37 26.15 -4.05
N ASN A 123 10.55 26.11 -4.65
CA ASN A 123 11.51 27.21 -4.56
C ASN A 123 11.12 28.41 -5.43
N ASP A 124 10.68 28.16 -6.65
CA ASP A 124 10.47 29.19 -7.67
C ASP A 124 9.06 29.78 -7.62
N VAL A 125 8.10 29.13 -6.95
CA VAL A 125 6.71 29.62 -6.86
C VAL A 125 6.28 29.74 -5.41
N LEU A 126 6.25 28.64 -4.65
CA LEU A 126 5.62 28.64 -3.32
C LEU A 126 6.38 29.45 -2.25
N LEU A 127 7.69 29.63 -2.41
CA LEU A 127 8.55 30.38 -1.49
C LEU A 127 8.83 31.82 -1.93
N GLN A 128 8.28 32.27 -3.07
CA GLN A 128 8.47 33.65 -3.52
C GLN A 128 7.64 34.63 -2.68
N ASP A 129 8.18 35.83 -2.44
CA ASP A 129 7.57 36.85 -1.59
C ASP A 129 6.26 37.43 -2.17
N ASP A 130 6.09 37.32 -3.49
CA ASP A 130 4.91 37.77 -4.23
C ASP A 130 3.83 36.69 -4.35
N PHE A 131 4.11 35.46 -3.90
CA PHE A 131 3.16 34.35 -3.98
C PHE A 131 2.18 34.37 -2.80
N ASN A 132 0.90 34.60 -3.12
CA ASN A 132 -0.18 34.53 -2.14
C ASN A 132 -1.11 33.34 -2.43
N PRO A 133 -1.20 32.36 -1.51
CA PRO A 133 -2.07 31.20 -1.71
C PRO A 133 -3.57 31.56 -1.74
N ALA A 134 -3.98 32.72 -1.23
CA ALA A 134 -5.37 33.15 -1.28
C ALA A 134 -5.83 33.49 -2.71
N ASP A 135 -4.91 33.92 -3.58
CA ASP A 135 -5.21 34.28 -4.97
C ASP A 135 -5.52 33.05 -5.82
N LEU A 136 -5.14 31.86 -5.36
CA LEU A 136 -5.46 30.58 -5.99
C LEU A 136 -6.88 30.09 -5.68
N ASN A 137 -7.68 30.84 -4.91
CA ASN A 137 -9.05 30.47 -4.63
C ASN A 137 -9.91 30.54 -5.91
N GLY A 138 -10.34 29.38 -6.40
CA GLY A 138 -11.05 29.27 -7.69
C GLY A 138 -10.12 29.17 -8.90
N PHE A 139 -8.81 29.01 -8.70
CA PHE A 139 -7.85 28.83 -9.79
C PHE A 139 -8.19 27.62 -10.66
N ASN A 140 -8.20 27.82 -11.97
CA ASN A 140 -8.36 26.77 -12.96
C ASN A 140 -7.34 26.93 -14.09
N ALA A 141 -6.40 25.99 -14.17
CA ALA A 141 -5.34 25.99 -15.18
C ALA A 141 -5.88 26.03 -16.63
N HIS A 142 -7.05 25.46 -16.89
CA HIS A 142 -7.67 25.51 -18.22
C HIS A 142 -8.08 26.94 -18.60
N THR A 143 -8.73 27.66 -17.68
CA THR A 143 -9.17 29.02 -17.91
C THR A 143 -7.99 29.98 -18.06
N GLU A 144 -6.96 29.81 -17.24
CA GLU A 144 -5.73 30.61 -17.34
C GLU A 144 -4.96 30.32 -18.64
N ASN A 145 -4.87 29.06 -19.07
CA ASN A 145 -4.27 28.73 -20.37
C ASN A 145 -5.04 29.38 -21.53
N ILE A 146 -6.38 29.39 -21.49
CA ILE A 146 -7.17 30.10 -22.52
C ILE A 146 -6.89 31.60 -22.51
N GLN A 147 -6.74 32.20 -21.33
CA GLN A 147 -6.40 33.63 -21.22
C GLN A 147 -4.99 33.91 -21.74
N LEU A 148 -4.02 33.07 -21.41
CA LEU A 148 -2.65 33.15 -21.93
C LEU A 148 -2.64 33.03 -23.45
N ASP A 149 -3.32 32.03 -24.02
CA ASP A 149 -3.43 31.85 -25.47
C ASP A 149 -4.03 33.08 -26.14
N ARG A 150 -5.12 33.64 -25.58
CA ARG A 150 -5.74 34.87 -26.09
C ARG A 150 -4.80 36.06 -26.03
N SER A 151 -4.07 36.22 -24.92
CA SER A 151 -3.11 37.32 -24.75
C SER A 151 -1.93 37.20 -25.71
N GLN A 152 -1.43 35.97 -25.94
CA GLN A 152 -0.40 35.68 -26.93
C GLN A 152 -0.90 35.99 -28.33
N ILE A 153 -2.10 35.56 -28.71
CA ILE A 153 -2.70 35.87 -30.02
C ILE A 153 -2.84 37.40 -30.23
N SER A 154 -3.10 38.16 -29.17
CA SER A 154 -3.25 39.63 -29.26
C SER A 154 -1.92 40.40 -29.29
N SER A 155 -0.89 39.91 -28.59
CA SER A 155 0.44 40.52 -28.51
C SER A 155 1.33 40.12 -29.68
N LEU A 156 1.07 38.94 -30.23
CA LEU A 156 1.65 38.46 -31.45
C LEU A 156 0.77 38.94 -32.60
N THR A 157 1.11 40.11 -33.17
CA THR A 157 0.91 40.35 -34.61
C THR A 157 1.78 39.38 -35.41
N LEU A 158 1.71 38.08 -35.11
CA LEU A 158 2.27 37.05 -35.95
C LEU A 158 1.55 37.16 -37.29
N PRO A 159 2.28 37.08 -38.42
CA PRO A 159 1.63 37.00 -39.71
C PRO A 159 0.64 35.84 -39.66
N LYS A 160 -0.60 36.10 -40.07
CA LYS A 160 -1.61 35.06 -40.26
C LYS A 160 -0.96 33.97 -41.13
N PHE A 161 -1.13 32.70 -40.77
CA PHE A 161 -0.67 31.57 -41.56
C PHE A 161 -1.01 31.82 -43.04
N GLN A 162 0.01 31.74 -43.90
CA GLN A 162 -0.21 31.87 -45.33
C GLN A 162 -0.54 30.50 -45.88
N GLU A 163 -1.62 30.43 -46.64
CA GLU A 163 -2.02 29.22 -47.35
C GLU A 163 -1.30 29.21 -48.70
N SER A 164 -0.58 28.12 -48.98
CA SER A 164 0.02 27.87 -50.28
C SER A 164 -0.40 26.50 -50.79
N ALA A 165 -0.41 26.36 -52.11
CA ALA A 165 -0.56 25.07 -52.75
C ALA A 165 0.82 24.62 -53.23
N VAL A 166 1.22 23.40 -52.83
CA VAL A 166 2.48 22.81 -53.28
C VAL A 166 2.17 21.68 -54.25
N THR A 167 2.74 21.77 -55.45
CA THR A 167 2.69 20.70 -56.43
C THR A 167 3.85 19.74 -56.16
N ILE A 168 3.52 18.49 -55.89
CA ILE A 168 4.51 17.42 -55.76
C ILE A 168 4.38 16.45 -56.92
N GLN A 169 5.50 15.84 -57.31
CA GLN A 169 5.49 14.76 -58.29
C GLN A 169 5.32 13.43 -57.57
N VAL A 170 4.18 12.78 -57.79
CA VAL A 170 3.88 11.47 -57.22
C VAL A 170 4.19 10.40 -58.27
N PRO A 171 5.13 9.48 -58.02
CA PRO A 171 5.42 8.41 -58.96
C PRO A 171 4.24 7.42 -59.02
N SER A 172 3.76 7.12 -60.23
CA SER A 172 2.58 6.28 -60.47
C SER A 172 2.81 4.78 -60.19
N GLY A 173 4.07 4.37 -60.00
CA GLY A 173 4.45 2.98 -59.70
C GLY A 173 4.51 2.04 -60.92
N GLU A 174 3.99 2.46 -62.07
CA GLU A 174 4.10 1.74 -63.34
C GLU A 174 5.33 2.19 -64.15
N ARG A 175 6.05 1.26 -64.79
CA ARG A 175 7.29 1.58 -65.53
C ARG A 175 7.07 2.45 -66.77
N GLU A 176 5.87 2.43 -67.33
CA GLU A 176 5.53 3.15 -68.57
C GLU A 176 4.82 4.49 -68.32
N ILE A 177 4.32 4.73 -67.10
CA ILE A 177 3.62 5.96 -66.74
C ILE A 177 4.57 6.84 -65.91
N GLY A 178 4.86 8.04 -66.43
CA GLY A 178 5.69 9.03 -65.74
C GLY A 178 5.08 9.51 -64.41
N SER A 179 5.83 10.30 -63.65
CA SER A 179 5.32 10.93 -62.44
C SER A 179 4.12 11.84 -62.75
N GLN A 180 3.11 11.82 -61.88
CA GLN A 180 1.95 12.68 -61.98
C GLN A 180 2.07 13.83 -60.99
N ASP A 181 1.83 15.06 -61.46
CA ASP A 181 1.78 16.23 -60.61
C ASP A 181 0.51 16.21 -59.75
N PHE A 182 0.66 16.23 -58.44
CA PHE A 182 -0.43 16.28 -57.47
C PHE A 182 -0.35 17.58 -56.69
N CYS A 183 -1.42 18.37 -56.76
CA CYS A 183 -1.54 19.64 -56.04
C CYS A 183 -2.13 19.38 -54.66
N ILE A 184 -1.41 19.77 -53.60
CA ILE A 184 -1.90 19.71 -52.22
C ILE A 184 -2.34 21.13 -51.83
N PRO A 185 -3.66 21.44 -51.83
CA PRO A 185 -4.16 22.70 -51.31
C PRO A 185 -4.16 22.70 -49.77
N GLY A 186 -4.28 23.87 -49.14
CA GLY A 186 -4.45 23.98 -47.69
C GLY A 186 -3.16 23.87 -46.87
N LEU A 187 -1.98 23.91 -47.50
CA LEU A 187 -0.72 23.91 -46.76
C LEU A 187 -0.50 25.28 -46.11
N GLN A 188 -0.61 25.31 -44.79
CA GLN A 188 -0.39 26.49 -43.97
C GLN A 188 1.04 26.50 -43.45
N TYR A 189 1.78 27.59 -43.68
CA TYR A 189 3.14 27.77 -43.19
C TYR A 189 3.30 29.09 -42.42
N ARG A 190 4.37 29.16 -41.62
CA ARG A 190 4.83 30.31 -40.84
C ARG A 190 6.30 30.55 -41.13
#